data_AF-A0A819CN95-F1
#
_entry.id   AF-A0A819CN95-F1
#
_cell.length_a   1.000
_cell.length_b   1.000
_cell.length_c   1.000
_cell.angle_alpha   90.00
_cell.angle_beta   90.00
_cell.angle_gamma   90.00
#
_symmetry.space_group_name_H-M   'P 1'
#
loop_
_entity.id
_entity.type
_entity.pdbx_description
1 polymer ?
#
loop_
_entity_poly.entity_id
_entity_poly.type
_entity_poly.pdbx_seq_one_letter_code
_entity_poly.pdbx_strand_id
1 'polypeptide(L)'
;IDKLRTDVQLMTQKSAREALDGLEVLFRYLTLYGVMDKIIFDLKLARGLDYYTGVIFEAVLTKYQYDPQLGDDQVAVGSVAGGGRYDELVHKIDPRQRRVPCIGASIGVERIFAIKEHQMTESKIQTKTIETEVYVASAQKNLIEERMKLCSYLWANDFKAEMALKRNPKMLDQLQYCEKNQIELCVIIGSGELEAGIVKIRDVGTREEFEIPRAQLVEQLRVYLTKVRQRIQESSSKTNNN
;
A
#
# COMPACT_ATOMS: atom_id res chain seq x y z
N ILE A 1 25.86 -17.20 -20.99
CA ILE A 1 27.18 -16.52 -21.10
C ILE A 1 28.14 -17.35 -21.94
N ASP A 2 28.25 -18.65 -21.67
CA ASP A 2 29.19 -19.54 -22.37
C ASP A 2 29.06 -19.48 -23.90
N LYS A 3 27.84 -19.42 -24.41
CA LYS A 3 27.57 -19.23 -25.86
C LYS A 3 28.14 -17.92 -26.43
N LEU A 4 28.17 -16.84 -25.65
CA LEU A 4 28.76 -15.57 -26.10
C LEU A 4 30.29 -15.62 -26.07
N ARG A 5 30.87 -16.37 -25.12
CA ARG A 5 32.33 -16.57 -25.06
C ARG A 5 32.87 -17.38 -26.24
N THR A 6 32.03 -18.16 -26.92
CA THR A 6 32.44 -18.88 -28.14
C THR A 6 32.45 -18.00 -29.40
N ASP A 7 31.93 -16.78 -29.34
CA ASP A 7 31.93 -15.87 -30.49
C ASP A 7 33.30 -15.21 -30.66
N VAL A 8 34.01 -15.57 -31.73
CA VAL A 8 35.36 -15.09 -32.01
C VAL A 8 35.40 -13.58 -32.19
N GLN A 9 34.42 -12.98 -32.88
CA GLN A 9 34.42 -11.53 -33.13
C GLN A 9 34.18 -10.76 -31.84
N LEU A 10 33.24 -11.23 -31.01
CA LEU A 10 32.95 -10.61 -29.72
C LEU A 10 34.19 -10.65 -28.80
N MET A 11 34.88 -11.78 -28.76
CA MET A 11 36.03 -11.99 -27.88
C MET A 11 37.31 -11.24 -28.32
N THR A 12 37.36 -10.72 -29.55
CA THR A 12 38.43 -9.77 -29.95
C THR A 12 38.29 -8.42 -29.26
N GLN A 13 37.08 -8.02 -28.86
CA GLN A 13 36.83 -6.74 -28.20
C GLN A 13 37.15 -6.82 -26.71
N LYS A 14 38.08 -5.98 -26.24
CA LYS A 14 38.44 -5.91 -24.81
C LYS A 14 37.23 -5.63 -23.91
N SER A 15 36.41 -4.63 -24.28
CA SER A 15 35.21 -4.24 -23.54
C SER A 15 34.19 -5.36 -23.41
N ALA A 16 34.00 -6.16 -24.47
CA ALA A 16 33.08 -7.29 -24.44
C ALA A 16 33.55 -8.40 -23.48
N ARG A 17 34.86 -8.68 -23.43
CA ARG A 17 35.42 -9.64 -22.46
C ARG A 17 35.20 -9.18 -21.03
N GLU A 18 35.52 -7.92 -20.72
CA GLU A 18 35.32 -7.33 -19.40
C GLU A 18 33.84 -7.35 -18.98
N ALA A 19 32.93 -7.08 -19.92
CA ALA A 19 31.49 -7.15 -19.68
C ALA A 19 31.02 -8.58 -19.37
N LEU A 20 31.49 -9.58 -20.10
CA LEU A 20 31.15 -11.00 -19.85
C LEU A 20 31.69 -11.49 -18.51
N ASP A 21 32.91 -11.10 -18.14
CA ASP A 21 33.50 -11.41 -16.82
C ASP A 21 32.68 -10.77 -15.69
N GLY A 22 32.27 -9.51 -15.86
CA GLY A 22 31.39 -8.82 -14.91
C GLY A 22 30.01 -9.48 -14.78
N LEU A 23 29.41 -9.91 -15.90
CA LEU A 23 28.15 -10.63 -15.89
C LEU A 23 28.25 -11.98 -15.19
N GLU A 24 29.33 -12.73 -15.39
CA GLU A 24 29.55 -14.02 -14.71
C GLU A 24 29.57 -13.85 -13.19
N VAL A 25 30.26 -12.82 -12.70
CA VAL A 25 30.24 -12.45 -11.28
C VAL A 25 28.84 -12.07 -10.81
N LEU A 26 28.10 -11.28 -11.60
CA LEU A 26 26.72 -10.90 -11.30
C LEU A 26 25.80 -12.13 -11.19
N PHE A 27 25.83 -13.05 -12.16
CA PHE A 27 24.99 -14.26 -12.13
C PHE A 27 25.31 -15.17 -10.94
N ARG A 28 26.59 -15.27 -10.57
CA ARG A 28 26.98 -15.97 -9.35
C ARG A 28 26.33 -15.34 -8.11
N TYR A 29 26.35 -14.01 -8.00
CA TYR A 29 25.73 -13.31 -6.87
C TYR A 29 24.20 -13.41 -6.86
N LEU A 30 23.56 -13.31 -8.03
CA LEU A 30 22.10 -13.51 -8.16
C LEU A 30 21.68 -14.93 -7.78
N THR A 31 22.52 -15.93 -8.07
CA THR A 31 22.31 -17.32 -7.63
C THR A 31 22.41 -17.43 -6.11
N LEU A 32 23.41 -16.80 -5.49
CA LEU A 32 23.55 -16.79 -4.03
C LEU A 32 22.38 -16.09 -3.33
N TYR A 33 21.82 -15.04 -3.95
CA TYR A 33 20.62 -14.37 -3.45
C TYR A 33 19.32 -15.13 -3.76
N GLY A 34 19.36 -16.23 -4.52
CA GLY A 34 18.20 -17.05 -4.80
C GLY A 34 17.15 -16.39 -5.70
N VAL A 35 17.53 -15.41 -6.52
CA VAL A 35 16.61 -14.63 -7.38
C VAL A 35 16.73 -14.95 -8.87
N MET A 36 17.49 -16.01 -9.21
CA MET A 36 17.77 -16.37 -10.60
C MET A 36 16.53 -16.70 -11.44
N ASP A 37 15.47 -17.19 -10.81
CA ASP A 37 14.19 -17.47 -11.46
C ASP A 37 13.45 -16.22 -11.96
N LYS A 38 13.88 -15.03 -11.52
CA LYS A 38 13.33 -13.73 -11.94
C LYS A 38 14.18 -13.01 -12.99
N ILE A 39 15.33 -13.55 -13.35
CA ILE A 39 16.31 -12.86 -14.21
C ILE A 39 16.31 -13.46 -15.60
N ILE A 40 16.08 -12.61 -16.60
CA ILE A 40 16.20 -12.95 -18.02
C ILE A 40 17.35 -12.13 -18.60
N PHE A 41 18.32 -12.81 -19.19
CA PHE A 41 19.40 -12.14 -19.92
C PHE A 41 18.96 -11.85 -21.35
N ASP A 42 18.71 -10.58 -21.66
CA ASP A 42 18.28 -10.13 -22.98
C ASP A 42 19.26 -9.12 -23.60
N LEU A 43 19.87 -9.50 -24.72
CA LEU A 43 20.78 -8.65 -25.49
C LEU A 43 20.08 -7.51 -26.24
N LYS A 44 18.74 -7.57 -26.37
CA LYS A 44 17.94 -6.52 -27.00
C LYS A 44 17.76 -5.30 -26.09
N LEU A 45 18.04 -5.44 -24.80
CA LEU A 45 17.92 -4.35 -23.83
C LEU A 45 19.05 -3.32 -24.01
N ALA A 46 18.80 -2.33 -24.86
CA ALA A 46 19.69 -1.20 -25.08
C ALA A 46 18.94 0.11 -24.79
N ARG A 47 19.11 0.63 -23.57
CA ARG A 47 18.50 1.88 -23.09
C ARG A 47 19.54 2.71 -22.34
N GLY A 48 19.37 4.04 -22.31
CA GLY A 48 20.22 4.94 -21.51
C GLY A 48 21.70 4.90 -21.88
N LEU A 49 22.03 4.67 -23.16
CA LEU A 49 23.41 4.54 -23.65
C LEU A 49 24.23 5.83 -23.53
N ASP A 50 23.57 6.95 -23.28
CA ASP A 50 24.14 8.26 -23.04
C ASP A 50 24.76 8.42 -21.63
N TYR A 51 24.37 7.56 -20.67
CA TYR A 51 24.88 7.62 -19.29
C TYR A 51 25.22 6.27 -18.64
N TYR A 52 24.65 5.14 -19.08
CA TYR A 52 25.05 3.83 -18.56
C TYR A 52 26.41 3.39 -19.11
N THR A 53 27.24 2.89 -18.21
CA THR A 53 28.64 2.48 -18.48
C THR A 53 28.87 0.99 -18.22
N GLY A 54 27.86 0.26 -17.75
CA GLY A 54 27.95 -1.14 -17.41
C GLY A 54 26.61 -1.86 -17.53
N VAL A 55 26.26 -2.65 -16.51
CA VAL A 55 25.00 -3.42 -16.50
C VAL A 55 23.79 -2.51 -16.62
N ILE A 56 22.78 -2.96 -17.37
CA ILE A 56 21.48 -2.33 -17.52
C ILE A 56 20.44 -3.40 -17.19
N PHE A 57 19.40 -3.03 -16.45
CA PHE A 57 18.32 -3.93 -16.09
C PHE A 57 16.97 -3.21 -16.13
N GLU A 58 15.94 -3.98 -16.46
CA GLU A 58 14.56 -3.53 -16.59
C GLU A 58 13.65 -4.59 -15.96
N ALA A 59 12.74 -4.15 -15.08
CA ALA A 59 11.76 -5.02 -14.45
C ALA A 59 10.42 -4.89 -15.17
N VAL A 60 9.92 -6.01 -15.69
CA VAL A 60 8.65 -6.07 -16.42
C VAL A 60 7.66 -6.95 -15.66
N LEU A 61 6.38 -6.60 -15.72
CA LEU A 61 5.33 -7.43 -15.16
C LEU A 61 4.93 -8.50 -16.17
N THR A 62 4.82 -9.75 -15.71
CA THR A 62 4.60 -10.92 -16.59
C THR A 62 3.14 -11.37 -16.67
N LYS A 63 2.29 -10.98 -15.71
CA LYS A 63 0.90 -11.45 -15.57
C LYS A 63 -0.16 -10.52 -16.14
N TYR A 64 0.14 -9.25 -16.35
CA TYR A 64 -0.78 -8.32 -17.01
C TYR A 64 -0.43 -8.39 -18.50
N GLN A 65 -1.20 -9.13 -19.28
CA GLN A 65 -1.01 -9.33 -20.72
C GLN A 65 -2.05 -8.51 -21.48
N TYR A 66 -1.64 -7.94 -22.61
CA TYR A 66 -2.52 -7.24 -23.55
C TYR A 66 -3.51 -8.23 -24.18
N ASP A 67 -4.81 -8.04 -23.95
CA ASP A 67 -5.88 -8.67 -24.73
C ASP A 67 -6.35 -7.66 -25.81
N PRO A 68 -6.08 -7.91 -27.10
CA PRO A 68 -6.48 -7.01 -28.19
C PRO A 68 -8.00 -6.84 -28.35
N GLN A 69 -8.84 -7.64 -27.67
CA GLN A 69 -10.31 -7.58 -27.78
C GLN A 69 -10.96 -6.65 -26.75
N LEU A 70 -10.23 -6.24 -25.71
CA LEU A 70 -10.68 -5.27 -24.70
C LEU A 70 -9.94 -3.96 -24.97
N GLY A 71 -10.68 -2.92 -25.38
CA GLY A 71 -10.13 -1.65 -25.89
C GLY A 71 -9.13 -0.91 -24.99
N ASP A 72 -8.76 0.29 -25.42
CA ASP A 72 -7.63 1.17 -25.01
C ASP A 72 -7.39 1.42 -23.48
N ASP A 73 -8.17 0.82 -22.59
CA ASP A 73 -8.20 1.05 -21.14
C ASP A 73 -7.49 -0.04 -20.30
N GLN A 74 -6.71 -0.96 -20.89
CA GLN A 74 -5.84 -1.84 -20.10
C GLN A 74 -4.39 -1.34 -20.01
N VAL A 75 -3.86 -1.37 -18.78
CA VAL A 75 -2.49 -1.00 -18.42
C VAL A 75 -1.52 -1.86 -19.22
N ALA A 76 -0.86 -1.25 -20.20
CA ALA A 76 0.15 -1.87 -21.05
C ALA A 76 1.19 -2.63 -20.20
N VAL A 77 1.63 -3.79 -20.73
CA VAL A 77 2.75 -4.60 -20.21
C VAL A 77 4.02 -3.75 -20.28
N GLY A 78 4.21 -2.93 -19.26
CA GLY A 78 5.21 -1.89 -19.23
C GLY A 78 6.24 -2.17 -18.14
N SER A 79 7.48 -1.75 -18.42
CA SER A 79 8.56 -1.69 -17.44
C SER A 79 8.14 -0.94 -16.17
N VAL A 80 8.18 -1.58 -15.01
CA VAL A 80 7.83 -0.96 -13.72
C VAL A 80 9.05 -0.46 -12.96
N ALA A 81 10.24 -0.89 -13.35
CA ALA A 81 11.48 -0.35 -12.83
C ALA A 81 12.60 -0.48 -13.86
N GLY A 82 13.59 0.40 -13.78
CA GLY A 82 14.76 0.37 -14.65
C GLY A 82 15.98 0.89 -13.91
N GLY A 83 17.16 0.44 -14.32
CA GLY A 83 18.39 0.86 -13.68
C GLY A 83 19.62 0.32 -14.36
N GLY A 84 20.77 0.65 -13.77
CA GLY A 84 22.05 0.24 -14.29
C GLY A 84 23.22 0.95 -13.63
N ARG A 85 24.42 0.65 -14.12
CA ARG A 85 25.68 1.26 -13.68
C ARG A 85 26.03 2.47 -14.55
N TYR A 86 26.38 3.60 -13.94
CA TYR A 86 26.63 4.89 -14.59
C TYR A 86 27.81 5.64 -13.92
N ASP A 87 29.03 5.18 -14.16
CA ASP A 87 30.21 5.64 -13.42
C ASP A 87 30.70 7.05 -13.82
N GLU A 88 30.31 7.54 -15.01
CA GLU A 88 30.77 8.82 -15.56
C GLU A 88 29.84 10.01 -15.23
N LEU A 89 28.65 9.76 -14.66
CA LEU A 89 27.65 10.82 -14.48
C LEU A 89 28.08 11.85 -13.43
N VAL A 90 28.63 11.39 -12.31
CA VAL A 90 29.14 12.27 -11.24
C VAL A 90 30.39 13.01 -11.70
N HIS A 91 31.26 12.35 -12.48
CA HIS A 91 32.48 12.95 -13.02
C HIS A 91 32.20 14.20 -13.86
N LYS A 92 31.10 14.21 -14.63
CA LYS A 92 30.70 15.35 -15.47
C LYS A 92 30.29 16.60 -14.68
N ILE A 93 29.87 16.45 -13.42
CA ILE A 93 29.36 17.55 -12.58
C ILE A 93 30.28 17.90 -11.40
N ASP A 94 31.23 17.05 -11.03
CA ASP A 94 32.22 17.32 -9.97
C ASP A 94 33.27 18.32 -10.48
N PRO A 95 33.46 19.49 -9.82
CA PRO A 95 34.46 20.48 -10.24
C PRO A 95 35.90 19.96 -10.24
N ARG A 96 36.16 18.90 -9.47
CA ARG A 96 37.47 18.23 -9.39
C ARG A 96 37.58 17.02 -10.32
N GLN A 97 36.56 16.78 -11.15
CA GLN A 97 36.50 15.69 -12.11
C GLN A 97 36.79 14.31 -11.50
N ARG A 98 36.42 14.08 -10.25
CA ARG A 98 36.63 12.79 -9.60
C ARG A 98 35.66 11.77 -10.18
N ARG A 99 36.19 10.58 -10.50
CA ARG A 99 35.37 9.43 -10.89
C ARG A 99 34.73 8.82 -9.64
N VAL A 100 33.40 8.73 -9.65
CA VAL A 100 32.62 8.12 -8.58
C VAL A 100 31.74 7.05 -9.21
N PRO A 101 32.11 5.76 -9.10
CA PRO A 101 31.31 4.67 -9.63
C PRO A 101 29.92 4.64 -9.00
N CYS A 102 28.88 4.48 -9.81
CA CYS A 102 27.50 4.53 -9.35
C CYS A 102 26.68 3.42 -10.00
N ILE A 103 25.76 2.86 -9.22
CA ILE A 103 24.73 1.93 -9.69
C ILE A 103 23.44 2.26 -8.94
N GLY A 104 22.33 2.20 -9.64
CA GLY A 104 21.04 2.57 -9.07
C GLY A 104 19.89 2.00 -9.87
N ALA A 105 18.71 2.11 -9.29
CA ALA A 105 17.45 1.71 -9.90
C ALA A 105 16.40 2.77 -9.59
N SER A 106 15.43 2.91 -10.49
CA SER A 106 14.25 3.74 -10.31
C SER A 106 13.00 2.88 -10.48
N ILE A 107 12.00 3.14 -9.65
CA ILE A 107 10.71 2.44 -9.67
C ILE A 107 9.66 3.41 -10.19
N GLY A 108 8.94 3.01 -11.24
CA GLY A 108 7.82 3.76 -11.81
C GLY A 108 6.56 3.62 -10.96
N VAL A 109 6.48 4.36 -9.86
CA VAL A 109 5.37 4.28 -8.88
C VAL A 109 4.00 4.59 -9.49
N GLU A 110 3.94 5.48 -10.49
CA GLU A 110 2.69 5.81 -11.20
C GLU A 110 2.05 4.57 -11.83
N ARG A 111 2.86 3.73 -12.49
CA ARG A 111 2.38 2.49 -13.11
C ARG A 111 1.94 1.47 -12.05
N ILE A 112 2.64 1.41 -10.92
CA ILE A 112 2.27 0.51 -9.82
C ILE A 112 0.92 0.94 -9.22
N PHE A 113 0.69 2.24 -9.02
CA PHE A 113 -0.58 2.75 -8.51
C PHE A 113 -1.75 2.47 -9.45
N ALA A 114 -1.59 2.74 -10.75
CA ALA A 114 -2.63 2.48 -11.75
C ALA A 114 -3.06 1.00 -11.77
N ILE A 115 -2.09 0.07 -11.69
CA ILE A 115 -2.36 -1.37 -11.63
C ILE A 115 -3.11 -1.72 -10.33
N LYS A 116 -2.66 -1.17 -9.20
CA LYS A 116 -3.29 -1.43 -7.91
C LYS A 116 -4.72 -0.92 -7.85
N GLU A 117 -4.97 0.27 -8.39
CA GLU A 117 -6.30 0.89 -8.46
C GLU A 117 -7.27 0.06 -9.33
N HIS A 118 -6.80 -0.42 -10.49
CA HIS A 118 -7.57 -1.32 -11.34
C HIS A 118 -7.97 -2.61 -10.60
N GLN A 119 -7.02 -3.27 -9.92
CA GLN A 119 -7.29 -4.48 -9.14
C GLN A 119 -8.30 -4.26 -8.02
N MET A 120 -8.21 -3.10 -7.34
CA MET A 120 -9.15 -2.75 -6.26
C MET A 120 -10.56 -2.50 -6.81
N THR A 121 -10.66 -1.89 -7.99
CA THR A 121 -11.92 -1.65 -8.70
C THR A 121 -12.58 -2.97 -9.13
N GLU A 122 -11.82 -3.89 -9.72
CA GLU A 122 -12.30 -5.23 -10.12
C GLU A 122 -12.76 -6.05 -8.92
N SER A 123 -12.00 -6.01 -7.83
CA SER A 123 -12.31 -6.75 -6.60
C SER A 123 -13.45 -6.12 -5.78
N LYS A 124 -13.98 -4.97 -6.21
CA LYS A 124 -14.96 -4.14 -5.47
C LYS A 124 -14.55 -3.88 -4.01
N ILE A 125 -13.24 -3.82 -3.76
CA ILE A 125 -12.71 -3.54 -2.43
C ILE A 125 -12.81 -2.04 -2.23
N GLN A 126 -13.76 -1.61 -1.40
CA GLN A 126 -13.86 -0.22 -1.02
C GLN A 126 -12.73 0.13 -0.04
N THR A 127 -11.88 1.06 -0.44
CA THR A 127 -10.77 1.54 0.38
C THR A 127 -11.27 2.49 1.46
N LYS A 128 -10.91 2.22 2.71
CA LYS A 128 -11.12 3.17 3.80
C LYS A 128 -10.21 4.39 3.57
N THR A 129 -10.81 5.56 3.39
CA THR A 129 -10.08 6.82 3.15
C THR A 129 -9.80 7.61 4.43
N ILE A 130 -10.38 7.18 5.55
CA ILE A 130 -10.18 7.77 6.88
C ILE A 130 -9.64 6.72 7.84
N GLU A 131 -8.92 7.16 8.86
CA GLU A 131 -8.40 6.25 9.88
C GLU A 131 -9.31 6.14 11.12
N THR A 132 -10.45 6.83 11.13
CA THR A 132 -11.41 6.85 12.24
C THR A 132 -11.86 5.44 12.62
N GLU A 133 -11.66 5.09 13.88
CA GLU A 133 -11.98 3.79 14.47
C GLU A 133 -13.33 3.79 15.18
N VAL A 134 -13.67 4.93 15.78
CA VAL A 134 -14.82 5.08 16.67
C VAL A 134 -15.61 6.32 16.30
N TYR A 135 -16.92 6.18 16.10
CA TYR A 135 -17.82 7.29 15.91
C TYR A 135 -18.65 7.55 17.17
N VAL A 136 -18.70 8.78 17.66
CA VAL A 136 -19.55 9.16 18.80
C VAL A 136 -20.88 9.72 18.29
N ALA A 137 -21.95 8.96 18.53
CA ALA A 137 -23.30 9.29 18.10
C ALA A 137 -24.24 9.60 19.27
N SER A 138 -25.30 10.34 18.99
CA SER A 138 -26.44 10.44 19.90
C SER A 138 -27.76 10.55 19.13
N ALA A 139 -28.82 9.97 19.66
CA ALA A 139 -30.16 10.02 19.05
C ALA A 139 -31.00 11.22 19.53
N GLN A 140 -30.76 11.67 20.76
CA GLN A 140 -31.54 12.74 21.38
C GLN A 140 -30.95 14.13 21.11
N LYS A 141 -31.78 15.14 21.37
CA LYS A 141 -31.42 16.56 21.21
C LYS A 141 -30.57 17.04 22.39
N ASN A 142 -29.79 18.11 22.18
CA ASN A 142 -28.99 18.81 23.18
C ASN A 142 -27.86 17.99 23.83
N LEU A 143 -27.43 16.88 23.22
CA LEU A 143 -26.32 16.06 23.71
C LEU A 143 -24.97 16.39 23.06
N ILE A 144 -24.83 17.54 22.39
CA ILE A 144 -23.58 17.92 21.72
C ILE A 144 -22.41 18.04 22.71
N GLU A 145 -22.64 18.62 23.89
CA GLU A 145 -21.60 18.79 24.91
C GLU A 145 -21.10 17.44 25.42
N GLU A 146 -22.01 16.48 25.63
CA GLU A 146 -21.64 15.14 26.06
C GLU A 146 -20.90 14.36 24.96
N ARG A 147 -21.29 14.52 23.69
CA ARG A 147 -20.52 13.96 22.56
C ARG A 147 -19.11 14.56 22.50
N MET A 148 -18.98 15.87 22.69
CA MET A 148 -17.69 16.56 22.71
C MET A 148 -16.79 16.08 23.85
N LYS A 149 -17.33 15.96 25.06
CA LYS A 149 -16.60 15.43 26.22
C LYS A 149 -16.13 14.01 25.97
N LEU A 150 -16.99 13.16 25.42
CA LEU A 150 -16.66 11.77 25.13
C LEU A 150 -15.61 11.65 24.03
N CYS A 151 -15.75 12.43 22.95
CA CYS A 151 -14.79 12.46 21.85
C CYS A 151 -13.40 12.90 22.35
N SER A 152 -13.35 13.96 23.16
CA SER A 152 -12.11 14.43 23.81
C SER A 152 -11.49 13.37 24.73
N TYR A 153 -12.32 12.66 25.52
CA TYR A 153 -11.87 11.57 26.37
C TYR A 153 -11.28 10.40 25.55
N LEU A 154 -11.88 10.06 24.41
CA LEU A 154 -11.36 9.03 23.51
C LEU A 154 -10.02 9.45 22.89
N TRP A 155 -9.89 10.71 22.44
CA TRP A 155 -8.62 11.24 21.93
C TRP A 155 -7.52 11.22 22.99
N ALA A 156 -7.82 11.57 24.25
CA ALA A 156 -6.88 11.50 25.35
C ALA A 156 -6.40 10.05 25.66
N ASN A 157 -7.13 9.05 25.19
CA ASN A 157 -6.81 7.62 25.32
C ASN A 157 -6.32 6.99 24.00
N ASP A 158 -5.87 7.81 23.04
CA ASP A 158 -5.26 7.39 21.76
C ASP A 158 -6.22 6.62 20.83
N PHE A 159 -7.51 6.97 20.85
CA PHE A 159 -8.47 6.49 19.85
C PHE A 159 -8.66 7.51 18.74
N LYS A 160 -8.80 7.01 17.51
CA LYS A 160 -9.17 7.82 16.35
C LYS A 160 -10.70 7.98 16.33
N ALA A 161 -11.19 8.96 17.07
CA ALA A 161 -12.63 9.19 17.24
C ALA A 161 -13.14 10.40 16.45
N GLU A 162 -14.38 10.34 15.95
CA GLU A 162 -15.07 11.48 15.32
C GLU A 162 -16.52 11.59 15.78
N MET A 163 -17.14 12.75 15.54
CA MET A 163 -18.56 13.00 15.80
C MET A 163 -19.15 13.94 14.75
N ALA A 164 -20.48 13.95 14.60
CA ALA A 164 -21.16 14.94 13.76
C ALA A 164 -21.02 16.36 14.32
N LEU A 165 -20.59 17.29 13.46
CA LEU A 165 -20.55 18.74 13.71
C LEU A 165 -21.94 19.41 13.57
N LYS A 166 -22.99 18.73 14.05
CA LYS A 166 -24.37 19.24 14.10
C LYS A 166 -24.82 19.18 15.55
N ARG A 167 -25.63 20.15 16.01
CA ARG A 167 -26.18 20.10 17.37
C ARG A 167 -27.02 18.83 17.60
N ASN A 168 -27.94 18.56 16.68
CA ASN A 168 -28.91 17.47 16.77
C ASN A 168 -28.89 16.62 15.48
N PRO A 169 -27.86 15.80 15.25
CA PRO A 169 -27.82 14.89 14.10
C PRO A 169 -28.89 13.80 14.23
N LYS A 170 -29.48 13.35 13.12
CA LYS A 170 -30.35 12.18 13.12
C LYS A 170 -29.51 10.92 13.31
N MET A 171 -30.03 9.94 14.03
CA MET A 171 -29.31 8.68 14.27
C MET A 171 -29.03 7.91 12.96
N LEU A 172 -30.00 7.91 12.05
CA LEU A 172 -29.84 7.26 10.73
C LEU A 172 -28.66 7.84 9.94
N ASP A 173 -28.55 9.17 9.86
CA ASP A 173 -27.47 9.85 9.13
C ASP A 173 -26.09 9.51 9.73
N GLN A 174 -26.02 9.36 11.06
CA GLN A 174 -24.79 9.01 11.77
C GLN A 174 -24.36 7.56 11.47
N LEU A 175 -25.30 6.61 11.49
CA LEU A 175 -25.02 5.23 11.15
C LEU A 175 -24.64 5.06 9.67
N GLN A 176 -25.34 5.77 8.76
CA GLN A 176 -24.99 5.80 7.34
C GLN A 176 -23.61 6.40 7.09
N TYR A 177 -23.21 7.41 7.87
CA TYR A 177 -21.85 7.95 7.82
C TYR A 177 -20.81 6.91 8.26
N CYS A 178 -21.10 6.14 9.31
CA CYS A 178 -20.21 5.05 9.76
C CYS A 178 -20.09 3.95 8.70
N GLU A 179 -21.21 3.51 8.11
CA GLU A 179 -21.22 2.49 7.06
C GLU A 179 -20.47 2.97 5.81
N LYS A 180 -20.72 4.22 5.36
CA LYS A 180 -20.08 4.80 4.16
C LYS A 180 -18.56 4.90 4.31
N ASN A 181 -18.09 5.29 5.49
CA ASN A 181 -16.65 5.48 5.75
C ASN A 181 -16.00 4.27 6.41
N GLN A 182 -16.72 3.14 6.52
CA GLN A 182 -16.23 1.90 7.12
C GLN A 182 -15.63 2.10 8.52
N ILE A 183 -16.28 2.92 9.34
CA ILE A 183 -15.92 3.07 10.76
C ILE A 183 -16.36 1.80 11.50
N GLU A 184 -15.48 1.24 12.31
CA GLU A 184 -15.67 -0.07 12.93
C GLU A 184 -16.72 -0.05 14.04
N LEU A 185 -16.66 0.95 14.92
CA LEU A 185 -17.51 1.04 16.10
C LEU A 185 -18.22 2.39 16.20
N CYS A 186 -19.46 2.36 16.69
CA CYS A 186 -20.25 3.55 16.98
C CYS A 186 -20.64 3.56 18.47
N VAL A 187 -20.16 4.53 19.23
CA VAL A 187 -20.51 4.74 20.63
C VAL A 187 -21.69 5.69 20.71
N ILE A 188 -22.81 5.19 21.22
CA ILE A 188 -24.10 5.88 21.26
C ILE A 188 -24.34 6.36 22.69
N ILE A 189 -24.64 7.65 22.82
CA ILE A 189 -25.07 8.27 24.09
C ILE A 189 -26.52 8.75 24.03
N GLY A 190 -27.23 8.57 25.13
CA GLY A 190 -28.58 9.08 25.37
C GLY A 190 -28.73 9.50 26.84
N SER A 191 -29.81 10.20 27.16
CA SER A 191 -30.05 10.73 28.50
C SER A 191 -30.17 9.64 29.56
N GLY A 192 -30.86 8.53 29.25
CA GLY A 192 -31.02 7.41 30.17
C GLY A 192 -29.71 6.69 30.42
N GLU A 193 -28.89 6.51 29.38
CA GLU A 193 -27.56 5.92 29.48
C GLU A 193 -26.62 6.80 30.31
N LEU A 194 -26.68 8.12 30.12
CA LEU A 194 -25.91 9.08 30.91
C LEU A 194 -26.30 9.06 32.40
N GLU A 195 -27.58 9.02 32.72
CA GLU A 195 -28.09 8.91 34.10
C GLU A 195 -27.69 7.58 34.76
N ALA A 196 -27.71 6.48 34.00
CA ALA A 196 -27.29 5.16 34.46
C ALA A 196 -25.77 4.95 34.46
N GLY A 197 -24.98 5.90 33.94
CA GLY A 197 -23.52 5.78 33.86
C GLY A 197 -23.03 4.73 32.86
N ILE A 198 -23.86 4.37 31.87
CA ILE A 198 -23.57 3.39 30.82
C ILE A 198 -23.41 4.07 29.47
N VAL A 199 -22.83 3.37 28.51
CA VAL A 199 -22.74 3.77 27.10
C VAL A 199 -23.01 2.55 26.23
N LYS A 200 -23.64 2.77 25.08
CA LYS A 200 -23.95 1.71 24.14
C LYS A 200 -22.92 1.70 23.02
N ILE A 201 -22.31 0.56 22.75
CA ILE A 201 -21.39 0.36 21.62
C ILE A 201 -22.12 -0.46 20.57
N ARG A 202 -22.14 0.03 19.35
CA ARG A 202 -22.63 -0.68 18.17
C ARG A 202 -21.48 -1.07 17.27
N ASP A 203 -21.39 -2.35 16.94
CA ASP A 203 -20.56 -2.84 15.84
C ASP A 203 -21.25 -2.47 14.52
N VAL A 204 -20.58 -1.68 13.69
CA VAL A 204 -21.17 -1.17 12.44
C VAL A 204 -21.32 -2.31 11.41
N GLY A 205 -20.42 -3.30 11.45
CA GLY A 205 -20.43 -4.45 10.54
C GLY A 205 -21.51 -5.47 10.89
N THR A 206 -21.64 -5.85 12.17
CA THR A 206 -22.66 -6.85 12.59
C THR A 206 -23.99 -6.24 12.98
N ARG A 207 -24.03 -4.93 13.24
CA ARG A 207 -25.18 -4.20 13.78
C ARG A 207 -25.60 -4.63 15.19
N GLU A 208 -24.75 -5.40 15.87
CA GLU A 208 -24.98 -5.78 17.27
C GLU A 208 -24.67 -4.60 18.19
N GLU A 209 -25.43 -4.49 19.27
CA GLU A 209 -25.29 -3.41 20.26
C GLU A 209 -25.04 -4.02 21.64
N PHE A 210 -24.10 -3.43 22.37
CA PHE A 210 -23.70 -3.86 23.71
C PHE A 210 -23.71 -2.66 24.65
N GLU A 211 -24.22 -2.85 25.85
CA GLU A 211 -24.20 -1.83 26.90
C GLU A 211 -23.04 -2.10 27.84
N ILE A 212 -22.23 -1.07 28.09
CA ILE A 212 -21.10 -1.17 29.00
C ILE A 212 -21.05 0.00 29.98
N PRO A 213 -20.52 -0.19 31.18
CA PRO A 213 -20.25 0.92 32.10
C PRO A 213 -19.26 1.91 31.48
N ARG A 214 -19.52 3.21 31.62
CA ARG A 214 -18.65 4.27 31.09
C ARG A 214 -17.21 4.17 31.61
N ALA A 215 -17.02 3.65 32.83
CA ALA A 215 -15.71 3.43 33.43
C ALA A 215 -14.84 2.40 32.67
N GLN A 216 -15.46 1.44 31.98
CA GLN A 216 -14.76 0.38 31.25
C GLN A 216 -14.67 0.65 29.74
N LEU A 217 -15.10 1.83 29.28
CA LEU A 217 -15.21 2.16 27.86
C LEU A 217 -13.91 1.96 27.09
N VAL A 218 -12.79 2.47 27.62
CA VAL A 218 -11.47 2.40 26.95
C VAL A 218 -11.00 0.95 26.80
N GLU A 219 -11.10 0.15 27.85
CA GLU A 219 -10.66 -1.25 27.83
C GLU A 219 -11.51 -2.07 26.85
N GLN A 220 -12.84 -1.92 26.93
CA GLN A 220 -13.76 -2.65 26.07
C GLN A 220 -13.59 -2.24 24.60
N LEU A 221 -13.45 -0.94 24.29
CA LEU A 221 -13.21 -0.49 22.91
C LEU A 221 -11.95 -1.11 22.31
N ARG A 222 -10.85 -1.22 23.06
CA ARG A 222 -9.63 -1.89 22.56
C ARG A 222 -9.87 -3.35 22.24
N VAL A 223 -10.59 -4.08 23.10
CA VAL A 223 -10.94 -5.49 22.88
C VAL A 223 -11.82 -5.64 21.64
N TYR A 224 -12.86 -4.82 21.50
CA TYR A 224 -13.76 -4.89 20.36
C TYR A 224 -13.08 -4.50 19.04
N LEU A 225 -12.27 -3.45 19.02
CA LEU A 225 -11.49 -3.07 17.83
C LEU A 225 -10.54 -4.20 17.41
N THR A 226 -9.90 -4.88 18.36
CA THR A 226 -9.02 -6.02 18.07
C THR A 226 -9.79 -7.16 17.41
N LYS A 227 -10.97 -7.51 17.95
CA LYS A 227 -11.84 -8.55 17.38
C LYS A 227 -12.34 -8.19 15.98
N VAL A 228 -12.77 -6.94 15.78
CA VAL A 228 -13.24 -6.46 14.47
C VAL A 228 -12.13 -6.54 13.44
N ARG A 229 -10.90 -6.12 13.79
CA ARG A 229 -9.73 -6.20 12.90
C ARG A 229 -9.36 -7.62 12.51
N GLN A 230 -9.37 -8.56 13.46
CA GLN A 230 -9.11 -9.98 13.19
C GLN A 230 -10.11 -10.54 12.17
N ARG A 231 -11.41 -10.25 12.37
CA ARG A 231 -12.46 -10.66 11.44
C ARG A 231 -12.29 -10.06 10.04
N ILE A 232 -11.92 -8.78 9.93
CA ILE A 232 -11.65 -8.12 8.64
C ILE A 232 -10.48 -8.81 7.92
N GLN A 233 -9.39 -9.11 8.64
CA GLN A 233 -8.23 -9.80 8.08
C GLN A 233 -8.58 -11.22 7.58
N GLU A 234 -9.36 -11.97 8.36
CA GLU A 234 -9.83 -13.31 7.98
C GLU A 234 -10.71 -13.26 6.72
N SER A 235 -11.61 -12.28 6.61
CA SER A 235 -12.42 -12.08 5.41
C SER A 235 -11.58 -11.72 4.19
N SER A 236 -10.57 -10.85 4.32
CA SER A 236 -9.67 -10.50 3.19
C SER A 236 -8.79 -11.67 2.73
N SER A 237 -8.37 -12.55 3.64
CA SER A 237 -7.54 -13.72 3.29
C SER A 237 -8.31 -14.81 2.53
N LYS A 238 -9.62 -14.95 2.76
CA LYS A 238 -10.48 -15.89 2.03
C LYS A 238 -10.76 -15.45 0.59
N THR A 239 -10.84 -14.13 0.33
CA THR A 239 -11.08 -13.60 -1.01
C THR A 239 -9.85 -13.70 -1.92
N ASN A 240 -8.63 -13.72 -1.37
CA ASN A 240 -7.38 -13.84 -2.15
C ASN A 240 -7.00 -15.30 -2.52
N ASN A 241 -7.71 -16.31 -2.00
CA ASN A 241 -7.43 -17.73 -2.23
C ASN A 241 -8.44 -18.42 -3.18
N ASN A 242 -9.38 -17.66 -3.75
CA ASN A 242 -10.31 -18.09 -4.80
C ASN A 242 -10.08 -17.26 -6.06
#